data_AF-A0A352JWJ3-F1
#
_entry.id   AF-A0A352JWJ3-F1
#
_cell.length_a   1.000
_cell.length_b   1.000
_cell.length_c   1.000
_cell.angle_alpha   90.00
_cell.angle_beta   90.00
_cell.angle_gamma   90.00
#
_symmetry.space_group_name_H-M   'P 1'
#
loop_
_entity.id
_entity.type
_entity.pdbx_description
1 polymer ?
#
loop_
_entity_poly.entity_id
_entity_poly.type
_entity_poly.pdbx_seq_one_letter_code
_entity_poly.pdbx_strand_id
1 'polypeptide(L)'
;MARLAHFLMASEWRAALIASGLLFLPLLSWAGASVVALYALRRGLDKSRLVTLIPLLVASVMAFGFGDSAMLLVLVITVVLAAVLHRTLSWLSVLMVGLGISLALVFLVGALYEETLKGLVAAIKEVVAAPAQLSALGVDGPTVDAWMASLSVGALSFVHMV
;
A
#
# COMPACT_ATOMS: atom_id res chain seq x y z
N MET A 1 -1.17 20.34 16.33
CA MET A 1 -0.88 19.84 14.97
C MET A 1 -0.46 20.91 13.96
N ALA A 2 -1.03 22.13 13.98
CA ALA A 2 -0.68 23.19 13.02
C ALA A 2 0.83 23.59 12.97
N ARG A 3 1.56 23.51 14.10
CA ARG A 3 2.99 23.85 14.16
C ARG A 3 3.88 22.89 13.35
N LEU A 4 3.59 21.58 13.38
CA LEU A 4 4.32 20.57 12.59
C LEU A 4 4.10 20.77 11.08
N ALA A 5 2.85 21.02 10.69
CA ALA A 5 2.52 21.32 9.30
C ALA A 5 3.21 22.60 8.81
N HIS A 6 3.22 23.67 9.62
CA HIS A 6 3.97 24.90 9.29
C HIS A 6 5.47 24.66 9.21
N PHE A 7 6.05 23.86 10.10
CA PHE A 7 7.48 23.55 10.07
C PHE A 7 7.88 22.75 8.83
N LEU A 8 7.09 21.73 8.46
CA LEU A 8 7.28 20.97 7.22
C LEU A 8 7.08 21.85 5.99
N MET A 9 6.13 22.78 6.01
CA MET A 9 5.83 23.68 4.90
C MET A 9 6.77 24.88 4.76
N ALA A 10 7.63 25.11 5.75
CA ALA A 10 8.60 26.20 5.72
C ALA A 10 9.71 26.01 4.68
N SER A 11 10.02 24.76 4.31
CA SER A 11 11.04 24.45 3.29
C SER A 11 10.74 23.13 2.59
N GLU A 12 10.68 23.18 1.27
CA GLU A 12 10.45 22.02 0.41
C GLU A 12 11.58 20.99 0.53
N TRP A 13 12.83 21.46 0.63
CA TRP A 13 14.00 20.59 0.80
C TRP A 13 13.97 19.81 2.12
N ARG A 14 13.58 20.46 3.22
CA ARG A 14 13.48 19.79 4.53
C ARG A 14 12.36 18.77 4.52
N ALA A 15 11.22 19.09 3.91
CA ALA A 15 10.10 18.15 3.77
C ALA A 15 10.49 16.94 2.91
N ALA A 16 11.21 17.15 1.80
CA ALA A 16 11.69 16.08 0.94
C ALA A 16 12.65 15.14 1.67
N LEU A 17 13.60 15.68 2.44
CA LEU A 17 14.53 14.89 3.25
C LEU A 17 13.82 14.13 4.37
N ILE A 18 12.90 14.77 5.08
CA ILE A 18 12.13 14.13 6.15
C ILE A 18 11.26 13.02 5.58
N ALA A 19 10.52 13.28 4.49
CA ALA A 19 9.70 12.28 3.83
C ALA A 19 10.56 11.09 3.38
N SER A 20 11.68 11.36 2.70
CA SER A 20 12.61 10.31 2.24
C SER A 20 13.22 9.50 3.39
N GLY A 21 13.61 10.17 4.49
CA GLY A 21 14.12 9.51 5.68
C GLY A 21 13.07 8.63 6.34
N LEU A 22 11.84 9.13 6.50
CA LEU A 22 10.72 8.32 6.98
C LEU A 22 10.40 7.17 6.04
N LEU A 23 10.57 7.38 4.73
CA LEU A 23 10.38 6.33 3.75
C LEU A 23 11.44 5.21 3.88
N PHE A 24 12.61 5.51 4.39
CA PHE A 24 13.63 4.48 4.60
C PHE A 24 13.32 3.57 5.79
N LEU A 25 12.49 4.00 6.74
CA LEU A 25 12.11 3.23 7.91
C LEU A 25 10.78 2.50 7.67
N PRO A 26 10.74 1.15 7.67
CA PRO A 26 9.53 0.38 7.38
C PRO A 26 8.32 0.78 8.24
N LEU A 27 8.54 0.98 9.55
CA LEU A 27 7.49 1.36 10.49
C LEU A 27 7.01 2.81 10.35
N LEU A 28 7.79 3.69 9.69
CA LEU A 28 7.46 5.11 9.52
C LEU A 28 7.16 5.50 8.07
N SER A 29 7.21 4.53 7.15
CA SER A 29 6.98 4.70 5.72
C SER A 29 5.67 5.41 5.40
N TRP A 30 4.61 5.11 6.16
CA TRP A 30 3.26 5.65 6.02
C TRP A 30 3.22 7.15 6.37
N ALA A 31 3.99 7.54 7.38
CA ALA A 31 4.13 8.95 7.76
C ALA A 31 4.93 9.73 6.71
N GLY A 32 5.94 9.10 6.07
CA GLY A 32 6.65 9.66 4.93
C GLY A 32 5.71 9.93 3.74
N ALA A 33 4.91 8.95 3.34
CA ALA A 33 3.90 9.10 2.29
C ALA A 33 2.86 10.19 2.63
N SER A 34 2.45 10.29 3.90
CA SER A 34 1.53 11.32 4.38
C SER A 34 2.10 12.75 4.24
N VAL A 35 3.41 12.93 4.46
CA VAL A 35 4.08 14.23 4.27
C VAL A 35 4.02 14.64 2.79
N VAL A 36 4.27 13.70 1.87
CA VAL A 36 4.17 13.92 0.42
C VAL A 36 2.72 14.25 0.03
N ALA A 37 1.75 13.50 0.55
CA ALA A 37 0.32 13.73 0.31
C ALA A 37 -0.12 15.13 0.76
N LEU A 38 0.29 15.54 1.96
CA LEU A 38 -0.03 16.85 2.51
C LEU A 38 0.50 17.97 1.62
N TYR A 39 1.73 17.82 1.11
CA TYR A 39 2.34 18.79 0.20
C TYR A 39 1.63 18.83 -1.16
N ALA A 40 1.29 17.67 -1.73
CA ALA A 40 0.51 17.55 -2.96
C ALA A 40 -0.88 18.19 -2.81
N LEU A 41 -1.56 18.00 -1.68
CA LEU A 41 -2.87 18.59 -1.39
C LEU A 41 -2.82 20.11 -1.23
N ARG A 42 -1.76 20.64 -0.64
CA ARG A 42 -1.68 22.08 -0.34
C ARG A 42 -1.15 22.94 -1.47
N ARG A 43 -0.16 22.44 -2.22
CA ARG A 43 0.51 23.21 -3.27
C ARG A 43 0.16 22.72 -4.68
N GLY A 44 -0.49 21.57 -4.79
CA GLY A 44 -0.65 20.86 -6.06
C GLY A 44 0.65 20.15 -6.46
N LEU A 45 0.53 19.15 -7.33
CA LEU A 45 1.70 18.38 -7.80
C LEU A 45 2.72 19.26 -8.55
N ASP A 46 2.26 20.28 -9.27
CA ASP A 46 3.14 21.13 -10.08
C ASP A 46 4.11 21.96 -9.24
N LYS A 47 3.69 22.40 -8.05
CA LYS A 47 4.53 23.18 -7.13
C LYS A 47 5.17 22.33 -6.03
N SER A 48 4.93 21.01 -6.03
CA SER A 48 5.44 20.08 -5.01
C SER A 48 6.44 19.07 -5.58
N ARG A 49 6.95 19.29 -6.80
CA ARG A 49 7.78 18.31 -7.53
C ARG A 49 8.96 17.80 -6.72
N LEU A 50 9.64 18.66 -5.97
CA LEU A 50 10.82 18.28 -5.19
C LEU A 50 10.46 17.34 -4.03
N VAL A 51 9.35 17.63 -3.32
CA VAL A 51 8.83 16.81 -2.20
C VAL A 51 8.17 15.52 -2.68
N THR A 52 7.85 15.40 -3.97
CA THR A 52 7.31 14.17 -4.55
C THR A 52 8.40 13.33 -5.20
N LEU A 53 9.27 13.93 -6.02
CA LEU A 53 10.27 13.22 -6.81
C LEU A 53 11.38 12.60 -5.95
N ILE A 54 11.88 13.29 -4.92
CA ILE A 54 12.96 12.74 -4.08
C ILE A 54 12.46 11.50 -3.31
N PRO A 55 11.34 11.56 -2.57
CA PRO A 55 10.74 10.37 -1.96
C PRO A 55 10.43 9.25 -2.95
N LEU A 56 9.97 9.60 -4.16
CA LEU A 56 9.68 8.62 -5.21
C LEU A 56 10.95 7.90 -5.68
N LEU A 57 12.06 8.62 -5.84
CA LEU A 57 13.36 8.03 -6.17
C LEU A 57 13.83 7.10 -5.07
N VAL A 58 13.72 7.50 -3.80
CA VAL A 58 14.09 6.66 -2.66
C VAL A 58 13.25 5.38 -2.60
N ALA A 59 11.93 5.50 -2.76
CA ALA A 59 11.04 4.35 -2.83
C ALA A 59 11.35 3.43 -4.03
N SER A 60 11.76 4.01 -5.17
CA SER A 60 12.16 3.24 -6.35
C SER A 60 13.46 2.47 -6.11
N VAL A 61 14.45 3.11 -5.48
CA VAL A 61 15.70 2.44 -5.09
C VAL A 61 15.43 1.30 -4.12
N MET A 62 14.52 1.49 -3.17
CA MET A 62 14.07 0.42 -2.26
C MET A 62 13.42 -0.74 -3.03
N ALA A 63 12.49 -0.43 -3.93
CA ALA A 63 11.78 -1.45 -4.71
C ALA A 63 12.69 -2.30 -5.59
N PHE A 64 13.59 -1.67 -6.34
CA PHE A 64 14.44 -2.39 -7.29
C PHE A 64 15.76 -2.88 -6.68
N GLY A 65 16.25 -2.24 -5.61
CA GLY A 65 17.50 -2.61 -4.94
C GLY A 65 17.33 -3.66 -3.84
N PHE A 66 16.22 -3.60 -3.08
CA PHE A 66 15.94 -4.48 -1.95
C PHE A 66 14.76 -5.43 -2.21
N GLY A 67 14.07 -5.29 -3.34
CA GLY A 67 12.94 -6.14 -3.73
C GLY A 67 11.60 -5.78 -3.07
N ASP A 68 11.56 -4.75 -2.23
CA ASP A 68 10.34 -4.31 -1.55
C ASP A 68 9.59 -3.22 -2.35
N SER A 69 8.65 -3.67 -3.19
CA SER A 69 7.82 -2.80 -4.01
C SER A 69 6.61 -2.21 -3.29
N ALA A 70 6.28 -2.70 -2.08
CA ALA A 70 5.06 -2.30 -1.37
C ALA A 70 5.08 -0.79 -1.08
N MET A 71 6.24 -0.30 -0.67
CA MET A 71 6.50 1.09 -0.37
C MET A 71 6.26 2.04 -1.55
N LEU A 72 6.77 1.65 -2.72
CA LEU A 72 6.64 2.41 -3.94
C LEU A 72 5.16 2.47 -4.36
N LEU A 73 4.45 1.35 -4.28
CA LEU A 73 3.02 1.27 -4.57
C LEU A 73 2.22 2.18 -3.63
N VAL A 74 2.45 2.10 -2.32
CA VAL A 74 1.76 2.94 -1.33
C VAL A 74 1.99 4.42 -1.63
N LEU A 75 3.22 4.84 -1.89
CA LEU A 75 3.54 6.23 -2.20
C LEU A 75 2.83 6.69 -3.49
N VAL A 76 2.91 5.90 -4.56
CA VAL A 76 2.28 6.23 -5.85
C VAL A 76 0.76 6.38 -5.70
N ILE A 77 0.10 5.41 -5.07
CA ILE A 77 -1.35 5.44 -4.83
C ILE A 77 -1.72 6.66 -4.00
N THR A 78 -0.97 6.92 -2.92
CA THR A 78 -1.19 8.08 -2.05
C THR A 78 -1.10 9.40 -2.83
N VAL A 79 -0.08 9.55 -3.69
CA VAL A 79 0.11 10.73 -4.54
C VAL A 79 -1.03 10.88 -5.55
N VAL A 80 -1.47 9.78 -6.18
CA VAL A 80 -2.60 9.78 -7.12
C VAL A 80 -3.88 10.24 -6.43
N LEU A 81 -4.22 9.65 -5.28
CA LEU A 81 -5.42 10.02 -4.53
C LEU A 81 -5.36 11.47 -4.03
N ALA A 82 -4.20 11.92 -3.54
CA ALA A 82 -3.98 13.31 -3.15
C ALA A 82 -4.18 14.27 -4.34
N ALA A 83 -3.70 13.89 -5.54
CA ALA A 83 -3.85 14.69 -6.75
C ALA A 83 -5.31 14.76 -7.22
N VAL A 84 -6.04 13.64 -7.17
CA VAL A 84 -7.47 13.58 -7.45
C VAL A 84 -8.23 14.48 -6.49
N LEU A 85 -7.95 14.38 -5.18
CA LEU A 85 -8.59 15.21 -4.17
C LEU A 85 -8.29 16.70 -4.37
N HIS A 86 -7.03 17.05 -4.65
CA HIS A 86 -6.63 18.44 -4.89
C HIS A 86 -7.33 19.05 -6.10
N ARG A 87 -7.47 18.28 -7.20
CA ARG A 87 -8.08 18.77 -8.44
C ARG A 87 -9.60 18.78 -8.42
N THR A 88 -10.22 17.74 -7.85
CA THR A 88 -11.68 17.58 -7.88
C THR A 88 -12.37 18.18 -6.65
N LEU A 89 -11.63 18.40 -5.56
CA LEU A 89 -12.16 18.79 -4.25
C LEU A 89 -13.33 17.91 -3.77
N SER A 90 -13.38 16.66 -4.26
CA SER A 90 -14.52 15.76 -4.07
C SER A 90 -14.05 14.43 -3.49
N TRP A 91 -14.53 14.11 -2.29
CA TRP A 91 -14.29 12.81 -1.67
C TRP A 91 -14.91 11.64 -2.45
N LEU A 92 -16.05 11.85 -3.11
CA LEU A 92 -16.67 10.83 -3.95
C LEU A 92 -15.74 10.43 -5.11
N SER A 93 -15.08 11.39 -5.74
CA SER A 93 -14.12 11.12 -6.83
C SER A 93 -12.91 10.34 -6.33
N VAL A 94 -12.40 10.69 -5.15
CA VAL A 94 -11.29 9.96 -4.50
C VAL A 94 -11.67 8.53 -4.19
N LEU A 95 -12.88 8.30 -3.65
CA LEU A 95 -13.37 6.96 -3.33
C LEU A 95 -13.57 6.11 -4.59
N MET A 96 -14.10 6.69 -5.67
CA MET A 96 -14.26 6.00 -6.96
C MET A 96 -12.91 5.60 -7.56
N VAL A 97 -11.92 6.51 -7.54
CA VAL A 97 -10.56 6.20 -8.02
C VAL A 97 -9.89 5.17 -7.12
N GLY A 98 -10.01 5.32 -5.79
CA GLY A 98 -9.49 4.37 -4.82
C GLY A 98 -10.06 2.97 -5.04
N LEU A 99 -11.37 2.86 -5.23
CA LEU A 99 -12.03 1.60 -5.56
C LEU A 99 -11.46 1.00 -6.85
N GLY A 100 -11.35 1.79 -7.92
CA GLY A 100 -10.77 1.32 -9.18
C GLY A 100 -9.33 0.82 -9.03
N ILE A 101 -8.49 1.53 -8.28
CA ILE A 101 -7.12 1.11 -7.97
C ILE A 101 -7.12 -0.19 -7.16
N SER A 102 -7.97 -0.31 -6.13
CA SER A 102 -8.06 -1.52 -5.32
C SER A 102 -8.44 -2.74 -6.15
N LEU A 103 -9.44 -2.63 -7.03
CA LEU A 103 -9.79 -3.72 -7.96
C LEU A 103 -8.61 -4.08 -8.86
N ALA A 104 -7.95 -3.08 -9.47
CA ALA A 104 -6.80 -3.31 -10.33
C ALA A 104 -5.65 -4.04 -9.59
N LEU A 105 -5.40 -3.67 -8.33
CA LEU A 105 -4.39 -4.32 -7.51
C LEU A 105 -4.73 -5.77 -7.19
N VAL A 106 -6.00 -6.10 -6.93
CA VAL A 106 -6.42 -7.50 -6.70
C VAL A 106 -6.09 -8.37 -7.91
N PHE A 107 -6.41 -7.90 -9.12
CA PHE A 107 -6.07 -8.62 -10.35
C PHE A 107 -4.56 -8.69 -10.58
N LEU A 108 -3.85 -7.58 -10.34
CA LEU A 108 -2.40 -7.51 -10.51
C LEU A 108 -1.67 -8.49 -9.59
N VAL A 109 -2.07 -8.54 -8.31
CA VAL A 109 -1.50 -9.46 -7.32
C VAL A 109 -1.83 -10.90 -7.69
N GLY A 110 -3.09 -11.17 -8.08
CA GLY A 110 -3.50 -12.51 -8.53
C GLY A 110 -2.68 -13.01 -9.72
N ALA A 111 -2.35 -12.14 -10.67
CA ALA A 111 -1.56 -12.49 -11.85
C ALA A 111 -0.05 -12.63 -11.55
N LEU A 112 0.52 -11.76 -10.71
CA LEU A 112 1.96 -11.76 -10.40
C LEU A 112 2.37 -12.83 -9.39
N TYR A 113 1.48 -13.15 -8.44
CA TYR A 113 1.79 -14.00 -7.30
C TYR A 113 0.95 -15.28 -7.28
N GLU A 114 0.38 -15.71 -8.41
CA GLU A 114 -0.50 -16.88 -8.48
C GLU A 114 0.14 -18.13 -7.85
N GLU A 115 1.40 -18.39 -8.18
CA GLU A 115 2.15 -19.54 -7.69
C GLU A 115 2.49 -19.43 -6.20
N THR A 116 2.91 -18.25 -5.74
CA THR A 116 3.17 -17.96 -4.33
C THR A 116 1.90 -18.09 -3.49
N LEU A 117 0.75 -17.61 -3.99
CA LEU A 117 -0.55 -17.77 -3.35
C LEU A 117 -0.91 -19.25 -3.21
N LYS A 118 -0.77 -20.04 -4.29
CA LYS A 118 -1.06 -21.48 -4.27
C LYS A 118 -0.20 -22.20 -3.23
N GLY A 119 1.09 -21.88 -3.18
CA GLY A 119 2.02 -22.42 -2.18
C GLY A 119 1.64 -22.04 -0.76
N LEU A 120 1.26 -20.78 -0.52
CA LEU A 120 0.83 -20.33 0.80
C LEU A 120 -0.50 -20.97 1.23
N VAL A 121 -1.47 -21.07 0.32
CA VAL A 121 -2.75 -21.76 0.58
C VAL A 121 -2.50 -23.21 0.95
N ALA A 122 -1.60 -23.90 0.27
CA ALA A 122 -1.22 -25.28 0.61
C ALA A 122 -0.60 -25.37 2.00
N ALA A 123 0.36 -24.50 2.33
CA ALA A 123 1.00 -24.45 3.64
C ALA A 123 0.01 -24.12 4.77
N ILE A 124 -0.91 -23.18 4.54
CA ILE A 124 -1.94 -22.85 5.51
C ILE A 124 -2.92 -24.03 5.68
N LYS A 125 -3.30 -24.74 4.61
CA LYS A 125 -4.15 -25.95 4.71
C LYS A 125 -3.49 -27.05 5.54
N GLU A 126 -2.17 -27.21 5.41
CA GLU A 126 -1.38 -28.19 6.17
C GLU A 126 -1.34 -27.86 7.67
N VAL A 127 -1.36 -26.57 8.03
CA VAL A 127 -1.30 -26.09 9.43
C VAL A 127 -2.70 -25.93 10.06
N VAL A 128 -3.72 -25.56 9.28
CA VAL A 128 -5.05 -25.16 9.79
C VAL A 128 -6.07 -26.31 9.79
N ALA A 129 -5.90 -27.37 9.01
CA ALA A 129 -6.92 -28.42 8.92
C ALA A 129 -6.37 -29.85 9.05
N ALA A 130 -6.77 -30.55 10.13
CA ALA A 130 -7.13 -31.95 9.99
C ALA A 130 -8.48 -31.98 9.23
N PRO A 131 -8.55 -32.50 7.99
CA PRO A 131 -9.74 -32.42 7.12
C PRO A 131 -11.04 -32.95 7.74
N ALA A 132 -10.95 -33.79 8.76
CA ALA A 132 -12.07 -34.46 9.41
C ALA A 132 -12.95 -33.54 10.28
N GLN A 133 -12.44 -32.42 10.82
CA GLN A 133 -13.22 -31.55 11.73
C GLN A 133 -14.11 -30.54 11.00
N LEU A 134 -13.73 -30.11 9.78
CA LEU A 134 -14.50 -29.14 8.99
C LEU A 134 -15.71 -29.79 8.31
N SER A 135 -15.59 -31.06 7.88
CA SER A 135 -16.72 -31.85 7.34
C SER A 135 -17.81 -32.12 8.38
N ALA A 136 -17.47 -32.12 9.67
CA ALA A 136 -18.45 -32.28 10.76
C ALA A 136 -19.33 -31.04 11.00
N LEU A 137 -18.92 -29.87 10.48
CA LEU A 137 -19.63 -28.59 10.60
C LEU A 137 -20.49 -28.27 9.36
N GLY A 138 -20.58 -29.18 8.38
CA GLY A 138 -21.42 -29.01 7.19
C GLY A 138 -20.90 -27.97 6.19
N VAL A 139 -19.60 -27.65 6.24
CA VAL A 139 -18.97 -26.70 5.31
C VAL A 139 -18.29 -27.48 4.18
N ASP A 140 -18.76 -27.29 2.96
CA ASP A 140 -18.22 -27.98 1.78
C ASP A 140 -16.76 -27.56 1.51
N GLY A 141 -15.92 -28.53 1.17
CA GLY A 141 -14.48 -28.32 0.88
C GLY A 141 -14.16 -27.20 -0.13
N PRO A 142 -14.92 -27.02 -1.24
CA PRO A 142 -14.68 -25.93 -2.18
C PRO A 142 -14.87 -24.54 -1.57
N THR A 143 -15.80 -24.43 -0.63
CA THR A 143 -16.13 -23.17 0.07
C THR A 143 -15.01 -22.82 1.04
N VAL A 144 -14.50 -23.82 1.78
CA VAL A 144 -13.32 -23.65 2.64
C VAL A 144 -12.12 -23.20 1.81
N ASP A 145 -11.91 -23.81 0.65
CA ASP A 145 -10.80 -23.47 -0.25
C ASP A 145 -10.86 -22.01 -0.74
N ALA A 146 -12.05 -21.53 -1.11
CA ALA A 146 -12.26 -20.15 -1.52
C ALA A 146 -11.99 -19.15 -0.37
N TRP A 147 -12.42 -19.48 0.84
CA TRP A 147 -12.22 -18.64 2.02
C TRP A 147 -10.75 -18.61 2.43
N MET A 148 -10.09 -19.77 2.39
CA MET A 148 -8.66 -19.88 2.69
C MET A 148 -7.81 -19.14 1.65
N ALA A 149 -8.18 -19.17 0.36
CA ALA A 149 -7.53 -18.35 -0.66
C ALA A 149 -7.68 -16.85 -0.36
N SER A 150 -8.89 -16.39 -0.01
CA SER A 150 -9.13 -14.99 0.38
C SER A 150 -8.37 -14.58 1.63
N LEU A 151 -8.27 -15.46 2.64
CA LEU A 151 -7.52 -15.21 3.86
C LEU A 151 -6.01 -15.22 3.62
N SER A 152 -5.51 -16.06 2.71
CA SER A 152 -4.09 -16.12 2.34
C SER A 152 -3.62 -14.86 1.64
N VAL A 153 -4.47 -14.27 0.78
CA VAL A 153 -4.23 -12.94 0.18
C VAL A 153 -4.15 -11.87 1.28
N GLY A 154 -5.04 -11.93 2.26
CA GLY A 154 -4.98 -11.05 3.43
C GLY A 154 -3.72 -11.27 4.27
N ALA A 155 -3.32 -12.52 4.51
CA ALA A 155 -2.15 -12.87 5.30
C ALA A 155 -0.83 -12.48 4.63
N LEU A 156 -0.71 -12.55 3.30
CA LEU A 156 0.45 -12.05 2.56
C LEU A 156 0.70 -10.55 2.80
N SER A 157 -0.35 -9.76 3.04
CA SER A 157 -0.20 -8.35 3.39
C SER A 157 0.46 -8.14 4.77
N PHE A 158 0.35 -9.11 5.69
CA PHE A 158 1.02 -9.09 7.00
C PHE A 158 2.44 -9.66 6.96
N VAL A 159 2.78 -10.52 5.99
CA VAL A 159 4.12 -11.11 5.88
C VAL A 159 5.16 -10.07 5.46
N HIS A 160 4.77 -9.01 4.76
CA HIS A 160 5.66 -7.87 4.47
C HIS A 160 5.89 -6.91 5.64
N MET A 161 5.36 -7.20 6.85
CA MET A 161 5.52 -6.36 8.06
C MET A 161 6.61 -6.84 9.03
N VAL A 162 7.36 -7.90 8.71
CA VAL A 162 8.49 -8.44 9.52
C VAL A 162 9.73 -8.57 8.65
#